data_AF-A0A920FME0-F1
#
_entry.id   AF-A0A920FME0-F1
#
_cell.length_a   1.000
_cell.length_b   1.000
_cell.length_c   1.000
_cell.angle_alpha   90.00
_cell.angle_beta   90.00
_cell.angle_gamma   90.00
#
_symmetry.space_group_name_H-M   'P 1'
#
loop_
_entity.id
_entity.type
_entity.pdbx_description
1 polymer ?
#
loop_
_entity_poly.entity_id
_entity_poly.type
_entity_poly.pdbx_seq_one_letter_code
_entity_poly.pdbx_strand_id
1 'polypeptide(L)' 'MRESLDALESDNEFLLKGNVFTKDVIEYWLDYKMEEEVKAIDSRPHPHEFNLYFNY' A
#
# COMPACT_ATOMS: atom_id res chain seq x y z
N MET A 1 2.59 6.04 -1.69
CA MET A 1 1.95 4.73 -1.96
C MET A 1 1.22 4.21 -0.73
N ARG A 2 1.90 4.10 0.42
CA ARG A 2 1.28 3.77 1.71
C ARG A 2 0.15 4.72 2.13
N GLU A 3 0.41 6.03 2.08
CA GLU A 3 -0.60 7.06 2.42
C GLU A 3 -1.89 6.96 1.59
N SER A 4 -1.81 6.53 0.34
CA SER A 4 -2.98 6.36 -0.52
C SER A 4 -3.80 5.12 -0.15
N LEU A 5 -3.16 4.06 0.35
CA LEU A 5 -3.85 2.88 0.87
C LEU A 5 -4.50 3.17 2.22
N ASP A 6 -3.81 3.90 3.10
CA ASP A 6 -4.35 4.32 4.40
C ASP A 6 -5.58 5.24 4.23
N ALA A 7 -5.55 6.13 3.24
CA ALA A 7 -6.69 6.96 2.89
C ALA A 7 -7.88 6.13 2.35
N LEU A 8 -7.61 5.10 1.55
CA LEU A 8 -8.63 4.19 1.03
C LEU A 8 -9.24 3.32 2.14
N GLU A 9 -8.45 2.89 3.12
CA GLU A 9 -8.96 2.17 4.30
C GLU A 9 -9.89 3.07 5.13
N SER A 10 -9.51 4.33 5.32
CA SER A 10 -10.25 5.32 6.13
C SER A 10 -11.54 5.83 5.46
N ASP A 11 -11.57 5.92 4.13
CA ASP A 11 -12.72 6.43 3.37
C ASP A 11 -13.12 5.47 2.23
N ASN A 12 -13.70 4.31 2.56
CA ASN A 12 -14.25 3.35 1.59
C ASN A 12 -15.78 3.27 1.57
N GLU A 13 -16.48 4.05 2.42
CA GLU A 13 -17.95 3.98 2.52
C GLU A 13 -18.64 4.30 1.20
N PHE A 14 -18.05 5.18 0.38
CA PHE A 14 -18.59 5.53 -0.93
C PHE A 14 -18.51 4.35 -1.93
N LEU A 15 -17.57 3.43 -1.77
CA LEU A 15 -17.42 2.23 -2.60
C LEU A 15 -18.38 1.11 -2.18
N LEU A 16 -18.70 1.04 -0.89
CA LEU A 16 -19.67 0.09 -0.33
C LEU A 16 -21.12 0.49 -0.65
N LYS A 17 -21.37 1.78 -0.90
CA LYS A 17 -22.70 2.30 -1.18
C LYS A 17 -23.26 1.73 -2.48
N GLY A 18 -24.43 1.09 -2.39
CA GLY A 18 -25.09 0.47 -3.54
C GLY A 18 -24.55 -0.92 -3.92
N ASN A 19 -23.74 -1.53 -3.04
CA ASN A 19 -23.17 -2.87 -3.25
C ASN A 19 -22.32 -2.97 -4.53
N VAL A 20 -21.70 -1.85 -4.93
CA VAL A 20 -20.82 -1.75 -6.10
C VAL A 20 -19.52 -2.51 -5.83
N PHE A 21 -19.00 -2.38 -4.62
CA PHE A 21 -17.92 -3.19 -4.08
C PHE A 21 -18.36 -3.82 -2.77
N THR A 22 -17.94 -5.05 -2.56
CA THR A 22 -18.12 -5.74 -1.29
C THR A 22 -16.88 -5.52 -0.41
N LYS A 23 -17.09 -5.53 0.91
CA LYS A 23 -16.04 -5.19 1.88
C LYS A 23 -14.84 -6.14 1.81
N ASP A 24 -15.08 -7.42 1.55
CA ASP A 24 -14.07 -8.46 1.37
C ASP A 24 -13.13 -8.18 0.18
N VAL A 25 -13.63 -7.61 -0.92
CA VAL A 25 -12.80 -7.26 -2.08
C VAL A 25 -11.89 -6.08 -1.76
N ILE A 26 -12.40 -5.09 -1.02
CA ILE A 26 -11.62 -3.90 -0.62
C ILE A 26 -10.51 -4.32 0.35
N GLU A 27 -10.84 -5.13 1.35
CA GLU A 27 -9.86 -5.67 2.31
C GLU A 27 -8.79 -6.52 1.61
N TYR A 28 -9.19 -7.44 0.73
CA TYR A 28 -8.25 -8.27 -0.04
C TYR A 28 -7.32 -7.41 -0.92
N TRP A 29 -7.85 -6.37 -1.55
CA TRP A 29 -7.06 -5.48 -2.40
C TRP A 29 -6.04 -4.65 -1.61
N LEU A 30 -6.45 -4.14 -0.44
CA LEU A 30 -5.56 -3.42 0.48
C LEU A 30 -4.40 -4.33 0.93
N ASP A 31 -4.70 -5.55 1.37
CA ASP A 31 -3.70 -6.52 1.80
C ASP A 31 -2.74 -6.90 0.66
N TYR A 32 -3.27 -7.22 -0.51
CA TYR A 32 -2.47 -7.58 -1.69
C TYR A 32 -1.50 -6.45 -2.05
N LYS A 33 -1.96 -5.20 -2.09
CA LYS A 33 -1.12 -4.04 -2.43
C LYS A 33 -0.09 -3.72 -1.36
N MET A 34 -0.43 -3.91 -0.08
CA MET A 34 0.51 -3.74 1.02
C MET A 34 1.64 -4.78 0.98
N GLU A 35 1.30 -6.06 0.76
CA GLU A 35 2.28 -7.15 0.70
C GLU A 35 3.15 -7.09 -0.56
N GLU A 36 2.53 -7.01 -1.74
CA GLU A 36 3.26 -7.18 -3.01
C GLU A 36 3.94 -5.91 -3.50
N GLU A 37 3.42 -4.72 -3.17
CA GLU A 37 4.00 -3.46 -3.66
C GLU A 37 4.72 -2.71 -2.56
N VAL A 38 4.06 -2.44 -1.42
CA VAL A 38 4.67 -1.64 -0.35
C VAL A 38 5.83 -2.38 0.30
N LYS A 39 5.60 -3.60 0.82
CA LYS A 39 6.67 -4.38 1.48
C LYS A 39 7.74 -4.85 0.51
N ALA A 40 7.41 -5.15 -0.75
CA ALA A 40 8.42 -5.52 -1.75
C ALA A 40 9.35 -4.36 -2.11
N ILE A 41 8.85 -3.11 -2.09
CA ILE A 41 9.68 -1.92 -2.27
C ILE A 41 10.49 -1.64 -1.00
N ASP A 42 9.86 -1.72 0.17
CA ASP A 42 10.51 -1.44 1.47
C ASP A 42 11.61 -2.46 1.82
N SER A 43 11.46 -3.71 1.36
CA SER A 43 12.45 -4.78 1.56
C SER A 43 13.62 -4.73 0.56
N ARG A 44 13.52 -3.92 -0.50
CA ARG A 44 14.62 -3.73 -1.45
C ARG A 44 15.39 -2.47 -1.06
N PRO A 45 16.65 -2.59 -0.62
CA PRO A 45 17.46 -1.42 -0.36
C PRO A 45 17.54 -0.58 -1.63
N HIS A 46 17.05 0.65 -1.56
CA HIS A 46 16.99 1.51 -2.74
C HIS A 46 18.44 1.92 -3.09
N PRO A 47 18.87 1.94 -4.37
CA PRO A 47 20.24 2.30 -4.75
C PRO A 47 20.73 3.66 -4.21
N HIS A 48 19.79 4.55 -3.87
CA HIS A 48 20.07 5.83 -3.21
C HIS A 48 20.52 5.68 -1.74
N GLU A 49 20.05 4.65 -1.03
CA GLU A 49 20.50 4.33 0.34
C GLU A 49 21.96 3.90 0.36
N PHE A 50 22.43 3.22 -0.69
CA PHE A 50 23.83 2.82 -0.82
C PHE A 50 24.78 4.03 -0.81
N ASN A 51 24.40 5.16 -1.42
CA ASN A 51 25.21 6.38 -1.41
C ASN A 51 25.32 7.05 -0.02
N LEU A 52 24.31 6.88 0.84
CA LEU A 52 24.33 7.40 2.21
C LEU A 52 25.20 6.54 3.13
N TYR A 53 25.26 5.22 2.90
CA TYR A 53 26.05 4.30 3.72
C TYR A 53 27.51 4.11 3.26
N PHE A 54 27.85 4.39 2.01
CA PHE A 54 29.21 4.16 1.46
C PHE A 54 30.17 5.36 1.49
N ASN A 55 29.77 6.51 2.05
CA ASN A 55 30.65 7.66 2.26
C ASN A 55 31.04 7.82 3.73
N TYR A 56 31.66 6.79 4.30
CA TYR A 56 32.47 6.89 5.53
C TYR A 56 33.88 6.37 5.26
#